data_AF-A0A2Z6U7P8-F1
#
_entry.id   AF-A0A2Z6U7P8-F1
#
_cell.length_a   1.000
_cell.length_b   1.000
_cell.length_c   1.000
_cell.angle_alpha   90.00
_cell.angle_beta   90.00
_cell.angle_gamma   90.00
#
_symmetry.space_group_name_H-M   'P 1'
#
loop_
_entity.id
_entity.type
_entity.pdbx_description
1 polymer ?
#
loop_
_entity_poly.entity_id
_entity_poly.type
_entity_poly.pdbx_seq_one_letter_code
_entity_poly.pdbx_strand_id
1 'polypeptide(L)'
;MGNDYADVSASSATNNSSKATIQKVIPNKLANQTLKFASMFWFVTTLVGQWFFFYYIMAFYGFSVINDNMQAWNRWEPLGSTPYHAGDFSGNLAFAAHAIGAGFVAFGGALQLIPMIRNTYPRFHRINGYIYLTTVFCLAISGFYLVWIRDPEPIDLSGVGTTINGFLILAFTYFTVRNAVKRDIASHRKWALRLFLVSNAQWILRVGVFSYLITGNVLGMKPAFGDPFFYIWTFGCFLLPLMMLQLFFYAEEKGTKAVKYSASSALCLLTVLMMIGMIGFTPFLLMVMSNQAITF
;
A
#
# COMPACT_ATOMS: atom_id res chain seq x y z
N MET A 1 24.78 58.64 -70.48
CA MET A 1 25.33 57.55 -71.33
C MET A 1 25.63 56.41 -70.36
N GLY A 2 24.82 55.38 -70.17
CA GLY A 2 24.02 54.60 -71.12
C GLY A 2 24.76 53.29 -71.43
N ASN A 3 24.51 52.22 -70.67
CA ASN A 3 24.04 50.93 -71.20
C ASN A 3 23.98 49.81 -70.15
N ASP A 4 22.89 49.06 -70.27
CA ASP A 4 22.54 47.78 -69.64
C ASP A 4 23.57 46.66 -69.90
N TYR A 5 23.57 45.62 -69.05
CA TYR A 5 23.17 44.26 -69.42
C TYR A 5 23.03 43.38 -68.17
N ALA A 6 21.92 42.64 -68.12
CA ALA A 6 21.58 41.63 -67.12
C ALA A 6 22.27 40.28 -67.40
N ASP A 7 22.56 39.49 -66.36
CA ASP A 7 22.27 38.04 -66.37
C ASP A 7 22.33 37.38 -64.97
N VAL A 8 21.16 36.90 -64.54
CA VAL A 8 20.82 35.56 -64.01
C VAL A 8 21.81 34.78 -63.11
N SER A 9 21.42 34.60 -61.83
CA SER A 9 21.09 33.31 -61.16
C SER A 9 21.60 33.13 -59.72
N ALA A 10 20.72 32.47 -58.95
CA ALA A 10 20.99 31.65 -57.76
C ALA A 10 21.33 32.34 -56.43
N SER A 11 20.33 32.44 -55.54
CA SER A 11 20.17 31.43 -54.49
C SER A 11 19.12 31.89 -53.47
N SER A 12 18.06 31.12 -53.35
CA SER A 12 16.97 31.27 -52.39
C SER A 12 17.46 31.04 -50.96
N ALA A 13 17.69 32.12 -50.21
CA ALA A 13 17.74 32.05 -48.74
C ALA A 13 16.30 32.11 -48.19
N THR A 14 15.61 30.97 -48.22
CA THR A 14 14.38 30.80 -47.45
C THR A 14 14.75 30.83 -45.96
N ASN A 15 14.43 31.94 -45.31
CA ASN A 15 14.49 32.10 -43.85
C ASN A 15 13.49 31.14 -43.19
N ASN A 16 13.90 29.89 -43.02
CA ASN A 16 13.16 28.89 -42.27
C ASN A 16 13.42 29.13 -40.77
N SER A 17 12.86 30.21 -40.25
CA SER A 17 12.74 30.39 -38.80
C SER A 17 11.77 29.34 -38.29
N SER A 18 12.31 28.18 -37.90
CA SER A 18 11.59 27.21 -37.10
C SER A 18 11.20 27.91 -35.81
N LYS A 19 9.95 28.40 -35.76
CA LYS A 19 9.27 28.70 -34.51
C LYS A 19 9.16 27.36 -33.80
N ALA A 20 10.18 27.04 -33.01
CA ALA A 20 10.07 26.09 -31.93
C ALA A 20 8.97 26.62 -31.03
N THR A 21 7.75 26.16 -31.27
CA THR A 21 6.61 26.37 -30.41
C THR A 21 6.99 25.70 -29.10
N ILE A 22 7.57 26.47 -28.18
CA ILE A 22 7.64 26.09 -26.77
C ILE A 22 6.18 26.01 -26.36
N GLN A 23 5.61 24.82 -26.49
CA GLN A 23 4.27 24.48 -26.08
C GLN A 23 4.31 24.55 -24.55
N LYS A 24 4.14 25.77 -24.04
CA LYS A 24 4.03 26.08 -22.62
C LYS A 24 2.88 25.22 -22.13
N VAL A 25 3.19 24.12 -21.46
CA VAL A 25 2.18 23.20 -20.92
C VAL A 25 1.36 24.00 -19.93
N ILE A 26 0.23 24.54 -20.38
CA ILE A 26 -0.68 25.28 -19.51
C ILE A 26 -1.11 24.27 -18.44
N PRO A 27 -0.76 24.50 -17.15
CA PRO A 27 -1.11 23.57 -16.10
C PRO A 27 -2.63 23.48 -16.05
N ASN A 28 -3.18 22.31 -16.40
CA ASN A 28 -4.62 22.17 -16.43
C ASN A 28 -5.13 22.03 -14.99
N LYS A 29 -5.59 23.15 -14.43
CA LYS A 29 -5.99 23.29 -13.02
C LYS A 29 -6.96 22.18 -12.59
N LEU A 30 -7.93 21.84 -13.45
CA LEU A 30 -8.92 20.80 -13.17
C LEU A 30 -8.30 19.41 -13.02
N ALA A 31 -7.44 18.98 -13.96
CA ALA A 31 -6.80 17.66 -13.91
C ALA A 31 -5.90 17.50 -12.67
N ASN A 32 -5.23 18.58 -12.25
CA ASN A 32 -4.46 18.59 -11.00
C ASN A 32 -5.36 18.52 -9.76
N GLN A 33 -6.50 19.21 -9.78
CA GLN A 33 -7.47 19.16 -8.69
C GLN A 33 -8.08 17.76 -8.55
N THR A 34 -8.47 17.11 -9.65
CA THR A 34 -9.02 15.75 -9.61
C THR A 34 -8.04 14.76 -9.00
N LEU A 35 -6.76 14.80 -9.40
CA LEU A 35 -5.73 13.91 -8.84
C LEU A 35 -5.49 14.19 -7.34
N LYS A 36 -5.54 15.46 -6.94
CA LYS A 36 -5.45 15.86 -5.53
C LYS A 36 -6.64 15.35 -4.71
N PHE A 37 -7.86 15.47 -5.22
CA PHE A 37 -9.05 14.96 -4.52
C PHE A 37 -9.06 13.44 -4.45
N ALA A 38 -8.70 12.74 -5.53
CA ALA A 38 -8.60 11.29 -5.54
C ALA A 38 -7.57 10.77 -4.52
N SER A 39 -6.40 11.41 -4.44
CA SER A 39 -5.38 11.04 -3.45
C SER A 39 -5.78 11.38 -2.02
N MET A 40 -6.48 12.49 -1.78
CA MET A 40 -7.03 12.82 -0.47
C MET A 40 -8.12 11.82 -0.05
N PHE A 41 -9.02 11.45 -0.97
CA PHE A 41 -10.06 10.46 -0.74
C PHE A 41 -9.45 9.11 -0.38
N TRP A 42 -8.51 8.62 -1.19
CA TRP A 42 -7.75 7.39 -0.88
C TRP A 42 -7.07 7.45 0.48
N PHE A 43 -6.40 8.56 0.80
CA PHE A 43 -5.66 8.72 2.04
C PHE A 43 -6.59 8.70 3.26
N VAL A 44 -7.70 9.43 3.23
CA VAL A 44 -8.67 9.46 4.34
C VAL A 44 -9.29 8.07 4.55
N THR A 45 -9.69 7.39 3.48
CA THR A 45 -10.23 6.02 3.57
C THR A 45 -9.19 5.06 4.14
N THR A 46 -7.94 5.14 3.68
CA THR A 46 -6.83 4.32 4.20
C THR A 46 -6.58 4.59 5.67
N LEU A 47 -6.55 5.86 6.10
CA LEU A 47 -6.36 6.26 7.49
C LEU A 47 -7.43 5.65 8.40
N VAL A 48 -8.70 5.81 8.02
CA VAL A 48 -9.83 5.26 8.79
C VAL A 48 -9.74 3.73 8.87
N GLY A 49 -9.46 3.06 7.74
CA GLY A 49 -9.36 1.61 7.70
C GLY A 49 -8.19 1.03 8.49
N GLN A 50 -7.05 1.71 8.45
CA GLN A 50 -5.87 1.33 9.23
C GLN A 50 -6.12 1.50 10.74
N TRP A 51 -6.78 2.58 11.15
CA TRP A 51 -7.08 2.79 12.57
C TRP A 51 -8.17 1.85 13.08
N PHE A 52 -9.15 1.50 12.26
CA PHE A 52 -10.10 0.44 12.58
C PHE A 52 -9.40 -0.93 12.70
N PHE A 53 -8.45 -1.22 11.81
CA PHE A 53 -7.66 -2.44 11.88
C PHE A 53 -6.74 -2.48 13.11
N PHE A 54 -6.13 -1.35 13.49
CA PHE A 54 -5.40 -1.20 14.74
C PHE A 54 -6.31 -1.50 15.95
N TYR A 55 -7.51 -0.91 15.98
CA TYR A 55 -8.49 -1.20 17.03
C TYR A 55 -8.77 -2.69 17.13
N TYR A 56 -9.05 -3.37 16.00
CA TYR A 56 -9.27 -4.81 15.98
C TYR A 56 -8.06 -5.59 16.54
N ILE A 57 -6.84 -5.26 16.09
CA ILE A 57 -5.62 -5.95 16.56
C ILE A 57 -5.49 -5.83 18.07
N MET A 58 -5.67 -4.63 18.63
CA MET A 58 -5.54 -4.41 20.06
C MET A 58 -6.68 -5.07 20.85
N ALA A 59 -7.91 -4.99 20.34
CA ALA A 59 -9.07 -5.55 21.00
C ALA A 59 -9.09 -7.08 20.99
N PHE A 60 -8.54 -7.72 19.95
CA PHE A 60 -8.47 -9.19 19.86
C PHE A 60 -7.14 -9.73 20.37
N TYR A 61 -6.01 -9.42 19.71
CA TYR A 61 -4.69 -9.95 20.06
C TYR A 61 -4.13 -9.28 21.31
N GLY A 62 -4.20 -7.96 21.43
CA GLY A 62 -3.69 -7.25 22.61
C GLY A 62 -4.41 -7.68 23.89
N PHE A 63 -5.75 -7.71 23.86
CA PHE A 63 -6.56 -8.12 25.01
C PHE A 63 -6.35 -9.59 25.40
N SER A 64 -6.23 -10.50 24.43
CA SER A 64 -5.99 -11.92 24.73
C SER A 64 -4.61 -12.18 25.35
N VAL A 65 -3.57 -11.42 24.99
CA VAL A 65 -2.27 -11.47 25.69
C VAL A 65 -2.41 -11.02 27.14
N ILE A 66 -3.10 -9.89 27.38
CA ILE A 66 -3.26 -9.31 28.73
C ILE A 66 -4.02 -10.26 29.68
N ASN A 67 -4.99 -11.02 29.15
CA ASN A 67 -5.85 -11.91 29.93
C ASN A 67 -5.40 -13.39 29.90
N ASP A 68 -4.19 -13.68 29.41
CA ASP A 68 -3.67 -15.05 29.30
C ASP A 68 -4.60 -16.02 28.54
N ASN A 69 -5.26 -15.51 27.49
CA ASN A 69 -6.22 -16.25 26.66
C ASN A 69 -5.76 -16.32 25.20
N MET A 70 -4.48 -16.63 24.99
CA MET A 70 -3.86 -16.66 23.66
C MET A 70 -4.39 -17.79 22.78
N GLN A 71 -4.99 -18.84 23.38
CA GLN A 71 -5.72 -19.91 22.68
C GLN A 71 -6.84 -19.35 21.79
N ALA A 72 -7.40 -18.18 22.13
CA ALA A 72 -8.41 -17.52 21.32
C ALA A 72 -7.91 -17.21 19.90
N TRP A 73 -6.60 -17.12 19.64
CA TRP A 73 -6.09 -16.91 18.29
C TRP A 73 -6.40 -18.07 17.35
N ASN A 74 -6.66 -19.28 17.86
CA ASN A 74 -7.04 -20.42 17.04
C ASN A 74 -8.48 -20.33 16.50
N ARG A 75 -9.18 -19.21 16.75
CA ARG A 75 -10.37 -18.80 15.99
C ARG A 75 -10.13 -18.81 14.48
N TRP A 76 -8.88 -18.72 14.03
CA TRP A 76 -8.49 -18.79 12.62
C TRP A 76 -8.38 -20.21 12.05
N GLU A 77 -8.54 -21.27 12.86
CA GLU A 77 -8.43 -22.67 12.42
C GLU A 77 -9.33 -23.03 11.23
N PRO A 78 -10.61 -22.59 11.17
CA PRO A 78 -11.48 -22.85 10.01
C PRO A 78 -10.97 -22.25 8.70
N LEU A 79 -10.04 -21.30 8.78
CA LEU A 79 -9.37 -20.68 7.64
C LEU A 79 -7.98 -21.29 7.37
N GLY A 80 -7.64 -22.40 8.02
CA GLY A 80 -6.39 -23.13 7.83
C GLY A 80 -5.20 -22.53 8.58
N SER A 81 -5.42 -21.78 9.67
CA SER A 81 -4.33 -21.21 10.48
C SER A 81 -4.51 -21.51 11.97
N THR A 82 -3.45 -21.99 12.60
CA THR A 82 -3.37 -22.33 14.04
C THR A 82 -2.33 -21.44 14.74
N PRO A 83 -2.60 -20.16 15.03
CA PRO A 83 -1.56 -19.25 15.51
C PRO A 83 -0.99 -19.57 16.90
N TYR A 84 -1.76 -20.18 17.79
CA TYR A 84 -1.35 -20.52 19.15
C TYR A 84 -1.11 -22.03 19.28
N HIS A 85 0.09 -22.40 19.73
CA HIS A 85 0.46 -23.79 20.01
C HIS A 85 0.83 -23.93 21.49
N ALA A 86 0.20 -24.87 22.20
CA ALA A 86 0.52 -25.11 23.61
C ALA A 86 1.97 -25.60 23.76
N GLY A 87 2.74 -24.96 24.64
CA GLY A 87 4.15 -25.29 24.89
C GLY A 87 5.18 -24.63 23.96
N ASP A 88 4.75 -23.97 22.88
CA ASP A 88 5.63 -23.22 21.96
C ASP A 88 5.79 -21.76 22.39
N PHE A 89 6.60 -21.50 23.42
CA PHE A 89 6.83 -20.13 23.89
C PHE A 89 7.39 -19.22 22.80
N SER A 90 8.42 -19.67 22.07
CA SER A 90 9.10 -18.86 21.05
C SER A 90 8.19 -18.47 19.90
N GLY A 91 7.41 -19.40 19.36
CA GLY A 91 6.54 -19.13 18.24
C GLY A 91 5.31 -18.34 18.63
N ASN A 92 4.73 -18.60 19.81
CA ASN A 92 3.63 -17.78 20.33
C ASN A 92 4.09 -16.33 20.56
N LEU A 93 5.28 -16.11 21.12
CA LEU A 93 5.86 -14.78 21.30
C LEU A 93 6.13 -14.10 19.96
N ALA A 94 6.71 -14.81 18.99
CA ALA A 94 6.96 -14.28 17.66
C ALA A 94 5.66 -13.87 16.96
N PHE A 95 4.62 -14.69 17.05
CA PHE A 95 3.30 -14.39 16.49
C PHE A 95 2.65 -13.18 17.19
N ALA A 96 2.66 -13.14 18.53
CA ALA A 96 2.12 -12.02 19.29
C ALA A 96 2.82 -10.70 18.92
N ALA A 97 4.15 -10.71 18.91
CA ALA A 97 4.96 -9.54 18.55
C ALA A 97 4.68 -9.09 17.10
N HIS A 98 4.55 -10.04 16.17
CA HIS A 98 4.22 -9.74 14.78
C HIS A 98 2.81 -9.14 14.63
N ALA A 99 1.80 -9.79 15.21
CA ALA A 99 0.40 -9.37 15.11
C ALA A 99 0.17 -8.00 15.77
N ILE A 100 0.65 -7.80 16.99
CA ILE A 100 0.51 -6.51 17.72
C ILE A 100 1.35 -5.42 17.05
N GLY A 101 2.57 -5.76 16.61
CA GLY A 101 3.43 -4.85 15.86
C GLY A 101 2.78 -4.35 14.56
N ALA A 102 1.97 -5.18 13.90
CA ALA A 102 1.20 -4.75 12.72
C ALA A 102 0.18 -3.66 13.07
N GLY A 103 -0.38 -3.67 14.28
CA GLY A 103 -1.21 -2.59 14.79
C GLY A 103 -0.44 -1.27 14.92
N PHE A 104 0.79 -1.30 15.46
CA PHE A 104 1.63 -0.10 15.53
C PHE A 104 2.00 0.45 14.14
N VAL A 105 2.26 -0.42 13.17
CA VAL A 105 2.48 -0.03 11.77
C VAL A 105 1.24 0.66 11.19
N ALA A 106 0.05 0.09 11.43
CA ALA A 106 -1.22 0.63 10.97
C ALA A 106 -1.49 2.04 11.52
N PHE A 107 -1.32 2.22 12.83
CA PHE A 107 -1.53 3.51 13.48
C PHE A 107 -0.44 4.53 13.13
N GLY A 108 0.82 4.18 13.38
CA GLY A 108 1.97 5.09 13.26
C GLY A 108 2.34 5.42 11.82
N GLY A 109 2.15 4.48 10.88
CA GLY A 109 2.46 4.68 9.47
C GLY A 109 1.60 5.74 8.81
N ALA A 110 0.29 5.76 9.10
CA ALA A 110 -0.61 6.74 8.50
C ALA A 110 -0.29 8.18 8.94
N LEU A 111 0.15 8.35 10.20
CA LEU A 111 0.60 9.65 10.74
C LEU A 111 1.84 10.19 10.02
N GLN A 112 2.72 9.33 9.50
CA GLN A 112 3.92 9.76 8.74
C GLN A 112 3.58 10.49 7.44
N LEU A 113 2.41 10.19 6.86
CA LEU A 113 2.00 10.74 5.57
C LEU A 113 1.32 12.10 5.66
N ILE A 114 0.94 12.55 6.87
CA ILE A 114 0.23 13.81 7.08
C ILE A 114 1.21 15.00 6.97
N PRO A 115 1.08 15.88 5.95
CA PRO A 115 2.02 16.98 5.75
C PRO A 115 2.05 17.96 6.93
N MET A 116 0.89 18.18 7.57
CA MET A 116 0.75 19.06 8.72
C MET A 116 1.61 18.59 9.91
N ILE A 117 1.63 17.28 10.18
CA ILE A 117 2.46 16.71 11.26
C ILE A 117 3.94 16.88 10.95
N ARG A 118 4.36 16.56 9.73
CA ARG A 118 5.76 16.70 9.30
C ARG A 118 6.27 18.14 9.41
N ASN A 119 5.46 19.11 8.98
CA ASN A 119 5.88 20.51 8.91
C ASN A 119 5.79 21.22 10.27
N THR A 120 4.80 20.87 11.11
CA THR A 120 4.54 21.55 12.39
C THR A 120 5.25 20.86 13.56
N TYR A 121 5.31 19.53 13.55
CA TYR A 121 5.87 18.71 14.63
C TYR A 121 7.00 17.79 14.12
N PRO A 122 8.12 18.35 13.61
CA PRO A 122 9.18 17.56 12.98
C PRO A 122 9.89 16.61 13.96
N ARG A 123 9.97 16.94 15.26
CA ARG A 123 10.50 16.03 16.29
C ARG A 123 9.63 14.78 16.44
N PHE A 124 8.31 14.98 16.54
CA PHE A 124 7.35 13.88 16.61
C PHE A 124 7.41 13.00 15.36
N HIS A 125 7.44 13.61 14.16
CA HIS A 125 7.57 12.90 12.90
C HIS A 125 8.81 11.97 12.89
N ARG A 126 9.97 12.46 13.37
CA ARG A 126 11.19 11.66 13.46
C ARG A 126 11.08 10.51 14.46
N ILE A 127 10.60 10.77 15.68
CA ILE A 127 10.45 9.73 16.72
C ILE A 127 9.48 8.64 16.24
N ASN A 128 8.30 9.04 15.76
CA ASN A 128 7.34 8.09 15.18
C ASN A 128 7.94 7.35 13.97
N GLY A 129 8.83 8.00 13.21
CA GLY A 129 9.53 7.39 12.07
C GLY A 129 10.51 6.31 12.50
N TYR A 130 11.28 6.53 13.57
CA TYR A 130 12.19 5.53 14.14
C TYR A 130 11.44 4.34 14.72
N ILE A 131 10.33 4.60 15.43
CA ILE A 131 9.46 3.54 15.95
C ILE A 131 8.91 2.73 14.78
N TYR A 132 8.32 3.39 13.78
CA TYR A 132 7.77 2.74 12.60
C TYR A 132 8.82 1.88 11.85
N LEU A 133 10.00 2.43 11.56
CA LEU A 133 11.06 1.71 10.85
C LEU A 133 11.56 0.49 11.63
N THR A 134 11.75 0.63 12.94
CA THR A 134 12.16 -0.47 13.81
C THR A 134 11.08 -1.55 13.84
N THR A 135 9.81 -1.16 14.02
CA THR A 135 8.69 -2.11 14.05
C THR A 135 8.57 -2.87 12.73
N VAL A 136 8.61 -2.18 11.59
CA VAL A 136 8.52 -2.82 10.27
C VAL A 136 9.70 -3.78 10.02
N PHE A 137 10.90 -3.42 10.47
CA PHE A 137 12.06 -4.32 10.40
C PHE A 137 11.85 -5.58 11.24
N CYS A 138 11.47 -5.44 12.51
CA CYS A 138 11.19 -6.58 13.39
C CYS A 138 10.04 -7.45 12.87
N LEU A 139 9.02 -6.85 12.25
CA LEU A 139 7.93 -7.57 11.60
C LEU A 139 8.40 -8.39 10.41
N ALA A 140 9.28 -7.86 9.56
CA ALA A 140 9.84 -8.63 8.47
C ALA A 140 10.62 -9.85 8.98
N ILE A 141 11.47 -9.68 10.00
CA ILE A 141 12.26 -10.78 10.58
C ILE A 141 11.37 -11.84 11.23
N SER A 142 10.41 -11.42 12.07
CA SER A 142 9.45 -12.36 12.67
C SER A 142 8.58 -13.05 11.63
N GLY A 143 8.20 -12.36 10.54
CA GLY A 143 7.47 -12.96 9.42
C GLY A 143 8.26 -14.07 8.74
N PHE A 144 9.56 -13.87 8.50
CA PHE A 144 10.42 -14.95 7.98
C PHE A 144 10.51 -16.13 8.95
N TYR A 145 10.65 -15.87 10.24
CA TYR A 145 10.65 -16.93 11.26
C TYR A 145 9.34 -17.74 11.25
N LEU A 146 8.19 -17.07 11.21
CA LEU A 146 6.88 -17.73 11.19
C LEU A 146 6.70 -18.60 9.94
N VAL A 147 7.11 -18.11 8.77
CA VAL A 147 6.95 -18.83 7.49
C VAL A 147 7.95 -19.97 7.32
N TRP A 148 9.20 -19.79 7.74
CA TRP A 148 10.29 -20.73 7.38
C TRP A 148 10.76 -21.62 8.53
N ILE A 149 10.47 -21.25 9.78
CA ILE A 149 11.03 -21.94 10.96
C ILE A 149 9.92 -22.53 11.84
N ARG A 150 8.89 -21.74 12.17
CA ARG A 150 7.87 -22.15 13.14
C ARG A 150 6.96 -23.25 12.61
N ASP A 151 6.40 -23.05 11.42
CA ASP A 151 5.42 -23.95 10.80
C ASP A 151 6.05 -24.60 9.55
N PRO A 152 6.95 -25.60 9.70
CA PRO A 152 7.71 -26.18 8.60
C PRO A 152 6.86 -27.16 7.77
N GLU A 153 5.74 -26.68 7.23
CA GLU A 153 5.04 -27.36 6.14
C GLU A 153 5.64 -26.95 4.80
N PRO A 154 5.40 -27.70 3.70
CA PRO A 154 5.83 -27.27 2.37
C PRO A 154 5.33 -25.87 2.09
N ILE A 155 6.25 -24.97 1.73
CA ILE A 155 5.92 -23.58 1.48
C ILE A 155 4.96 -23.49 0.30
N ASP A 156 3.76 -23.04 0.62
CA ASP A 156 2.71 -22.80 -0.35
C ASP A 156 2.90 -21.44 -1.06
N LEU A 157 1.99 -21.12 -1.98
CA LEU A 157 2.06 -19.86 -2.72
C LEU A 157 1.97 -18.64 -1.79
N SER A 158 1.23 -18.75 -0.68
CA SER A 158 1.10 -17.69 0.33
C SER A 158 2.41 -17.41 1.04
N GLY A 159 3.15 -18.46 1.42
CA GLY A 159 4.48 -18.36 2.00
C GLY A 159 5.50 -17.74 1.03
N VAL A 160 5.44 -18.11 -0.26
CA VAL A 160 6.26 -17.45 -1.31
C VAL A 160 5.93 -15.96 -1.42
N GLY A 161 4.64 -15.60 -1.53
CA GLY A 161 4.19 -14.21 -1.63
C GLY A 161 4.60 -13.38 -0.40
N THR A 162 4.45 -13.95 0.79
CA THR A 162 4.85 -13.32 2.06
C THR A 162 6.36 -13.11 2.14
N THR A 163 7.15 -14.08 1.68
CA THR A 163 8.62 -14.00 1.62
C THR A 163 9.08 -12.88 0.68
N ILE A 164 8.50 -12.80 -0.52
CA ILE A 164 8.81 -11.73 -1.49
C ILE A 164 8.46 -10.36 -0.89
N ASN A 165 7.28 -10.24 -0.28
CA ASN A 165 6.87 -8.99 0.37
C ASN A 165 7.83 -8.62 1.53
N GLY A 166 8.29 -9.60 2.31
CA GLY A 166 9.30 -9.41 3.36
C GLY A 166 10.61 -8.81 2.82
N PHE A 167 11.12 -9.33 1.70
CA PHE A 167 12.31 -8.76 1.06
C PHE A 167 12.06 -7.34 0.52
N LEU A 168 10.89 -7.07 -0.07
CA LEU A 168 10.52 -5.71 -0.50
C LEU A 168 10.48 -4.74 0.67
N ILE A 169 9.91 -5.15 1.80
CA ILE A 169 9.90 -4.35 3.04
C ILE A 169 11.33 -4.01 3.46
N LEU A 170 12.22 -4.99 3.57
CA LEU A 170 13.62 -4.75 3.97
C LEU A 170 14.35 -3.82 3.00
N ALA A 171 14.20 -4.05 1.70
CA ALA A 171 14.80 -3.20 0.67
C ALA A 171 14.29 -1.75 0.74
N PHE A 172 12.98 -1.56 0.88
CA PHE A 172 12.37 -0.23 0.89
C PHE A 172 12.66 0.50 2.20
N THR A 173 12.77 -0.21 3.32
CA THR A 173 13.28 0.32 4.60
C THR A 173 14.70 0.86 4.41
N TYR A 174 15.60 0.07 3.82
CA TYR A 174 16.97 0.50 3.55
C TYR A 174 17.02 1.76 2.69
N PHE A 175 16.31 1.81 1.56
CA PHE A 175 16.29 3.00 0.72
C PHE A 175 15.64 4.21 1.41
N THR A 176 14.61 4.01 2.22
CA THR A 176 13.97 5.09 2.98
C THR A 176 14.95 5.73 3.95
N VAL A 177 15.69 4.92 4.71
CA VAL A 177 16.70 5.40 5.67
C VAL A 177 17.91 6.01 4.96
N ARG A 178 18.44 5.34 3.94
CA ARG A 178 19.60 5.82 3.18
C ARG A 178 19.38 7.21 2.60
N ASN A 179 18.21 7.46 2.00
CA ASN A 179 17.88 8.76 1.42
C ASN A 179 17.65 9.83 2.49
N ALA A 180 17.09 9.47 3.65
CA ALA A 180 16.97 10.39 4.78
C ALA A 180 18.36 10.83 5.30
N VAL A 181 19.28 9.88 5.47
CA VAL A 181 20.67 10.16 5.92
C VAL A 181 21.41 11.03 4.91
N LYS A 182 21.25 10.75 3.61
CA LYS A 182 21.80 11.57 2.52
C LYS A 182 21.13 12.94 2.36
N ARG A 183 20.08 13.23 3.15
CA ARG A 183 19.27 14.44 3.06
C ARG A 183 18.56 14.63 1.71
N ASP A 184 18.40 13.55 0.94
CA ASP A 184 17.56 13.54 -0.27
C ASP A 184 16.10 13.29 0.13
N ILE A 185 15.43 14.36 0.53
CA ILE A 185 14.05 14.31 1.05
C ILE A 185 13.03 13.91 -0.03
N ALA A 186 13.29 14.27 -1.29
CA ALA A 186 12.41 13.92 -2.40
C ALA A 186 12.41 12.41 -2.63
N SER A 187 13.59 11.80 -2.70
CA SER A 187 13.72 10.34 -2.83
C SER A 187 13.25 9.62 -1.57
N HIS A 188 13.58 10.14 -0.37
CA HIS A 188 13.09 9.59 0.89
C HIS A 188 11.56 9.49 0.89
N ARG A 189 10.83 10.54 0.51
CA ARG A 189 9.36 10.53 0.44
C ARG A 189 8.83 9.46 -0.51
N LYS A 190 9.46 9.32 -1.68
CA LYS A 190 9.08 8.31 -2.68
C LYS A 190 9.27 6.88 -2.15
N TRP A 191 10.36 6.61 -1.43
CA TRP A 191 10.61 5.30 -0.83
C TRP A 191 9.76 5.04 0.41
N ALA A 192 9.51 6.06 1.23
CA ALA A 192 8.61 5.97 2.39
C ALA A 192 7.17 5.60 1.98
N LEU A 193 6.66 6.17 0.88
CA LEU A 193 5.35 5.79 0.34
C LEU A 193 5.32 4.33 -0.15
N ARG A 194 6.38 3.87 -0.82
CA ARG A 194 6.50 2.46 -1.23
C ARG A 194 6.54 1.53 -0.03
N LEU A 195 7.33 1.87 0.99
CA LEU A 195 7.43 1.14 2.25
C LEU A 195 6.07 1.08 2.96
N PHE A 196 5.35 2.19 3.02
CA PHE A 196 4.01 2.25 3.61
C PHE A 196 3.05 1.27 2.92
N LEU A 197 3.09 1.15 1.59
CA LEU A 197 2.23 0.23 0.87
C LEU A 197 2.60 -1.24 1.11
N VAL A 198 3.88 -1.62 1.01
CA VAL A 198 4.30 -3.03 1.18
C VAL A 198 4.21 -3.52 2.63
N SER A 199 4.43 -2.63 3.60
CA SER A 199 4.24 -2.97 5.02
C SER A 199 2.76 -3.16 5.39
N ASN A 200 1.85 -2.59 4.59
CA ASN A 200 0.40 -2.77 4.75
C ASN A 200 -0.19 -3.83 3.79
N ALA A 201 0.64 -4.55 3.05
CA ALA A 201 0.18 -5.54 2.06
C ALA A 201 -0.78 -6.57 2.65
N GLN A 202 -0.52 -7.05 3.87
CA GLN A 202 -1.39 -8.01 4.55
C GLN A 202 -2.78 -7.42 4.86
N TRP A 203 -2.85 -6.15 5.29
CA TRP A 203 -4.14 -5.47 5.45
C TRP A 203 -4.87 -5.31 4.10
N ILE A 204 -4.15 -4.91 3.05
CA ILE A 204 -4.68 -4.78 1.69
C ILE A 204 -5.18 -6.14 1.17
N LEU A 205 -4.48 -7.24 1.49
CA LEU A 205 -4.87 -8.60 1.14
C LEU A 205 -6.27 -8.90 1.69
N ARG A 206 -6.48 -8.65 2.99
CA ARG A 206 -7.75 -8.93 3.68
C ARG A 206 -8.88 -8.07 3.12
N VAL A 207 -8.67 -6.76 3.01
CA VAL A 207 -9.66 -5.86 2.42
C VAL A 207 -9.99 -6.24 0.97
N GLY A 208 -9.01 -6.62 0.16
CA GLY A 208 -9.24 -7.05 -1.22
C GLY A 208 -10.00 -8.36 -1.34
N VAL A 209 -9.74 -9.34 -0.46
CA VAL A 209 -10.51 -10.59 -0.37
C VAL A 209 -11.99 -10.30 -0.10
N PHE A 210 -12.30 -9.51 0.93
CA PHE A 210 -13.69 -9.18 1.24
C PHE A 210 -14.33 -8.30 0.16
N SER A 211 -13.55 -7.44 -0.50
CA SER A 211 -14.05 -6.69 -1.65
C SER A 211 -14.47 -7.63 -2.77
N TYR A 212 -13.67 -8.64 -3.11
CA TYR A 212 -13.98 -9.62 -4.15
C TYR A 212 -15.21 -10.46 -3.80
N LEU A 213 -15.28 -10.95 -2.56
CA LEU A 213 -16.41 -11.76 -2.10
C LEU A 213 -17.73 -10.97 -2.16
N ILE A 214 -17.74 -9.70 -1.70
CA ILE A 214 -18.95 -8.88 -1.77
C ILE A 214 -19.32 -8.52 -3.21
N THR A 215 -18.38 -7.96 -3.97
CA THR A 215 -18.70 -7.50 -5.33
C THR A 215 -19.11 -8.67 -6.21
N GLY A 216 -18.48 -9.83 -6.04
CA GLY A 216 -18.88 -11.05 -6.74
C GLY A 216 -20.31 -11.46 -6.42
N ASN A 217 -20.68 -11.53 -5.14
CA ASN A 217 -22.05 -11.86 -4.74
C ASN A 217 -23.07 -10.84 -5.27
N VAL A 218 -22.78 -9.53 -5.17
CA VAL A 218 -23.67 -8.47 -5.68
C VAL A 218 -23.86 -8.55 -7.20
N LEU A 219 -22.84 -8.98 -7.93
CA LEU A 219 -22.90 -9.19 -9.37
C LEU A 219 -23.53 -10.54 -9.78
N GLY A 220 -24.05 -11.31 -8.82
CA GLY A 220 -24.64 -12.63 -9.06
C GLY A 220 -23.62 -13.73 -9.36
N MET A 221 -22.34 -13.46 -9.15
CA MET A 221 -21.30 -14.50 -9.13
C MET A 221 -21.40 -15.27 -7.81
N LYS A 222 -20.84 -16.48 -7.77
CA LYS A 222 -20.74 -17.31 -6.55
C LYS A 222 -19.26 -17.41 -6.13
N PRO A 223 -18.64 -16.30 -5.67
CA PRO A 223 -17.22 -16.32 -5.34
C PRO A 223 -16.99 -17.23 -4.12
N ALA A 224 -15.92 -18.01 -4.16
CA ALA A 224 -15.58 -18.98 -3.14
C ALA A 224 -14.07 -18.97 -2.85
N PHE A 225 -13.69 -19.32 -1.61
CA PHE A 225 -12.28 -19.54 -1.29
C PHE A 225 -11.70 -20.62 -2.20
N GLY A 226 -10.55 -20.32 -2.81
CA GLY A 226 -9.91 -21.17 -3.82
C GLY A 226 -10.12 -20.70 -5.26
N ASP A 227 -10.93 -19.66 -5.50
CA ASP A 227 -11.03 -19.04 -6.82
C ASP A 227 -9.67 -18.55 -7.34
N PRO A 228 -9.46 -18.50 -8.68
CA PRO A 228 -8.24 -17.97 -9.30
C PRO A 228 -7.81 -16.59 -8.77
N PHE A 229 -8.78 -15.78 -8.35
CA PHE A 229 -8.53 -14.48 -7.73
C PHE A 229 -7.57 -14.57 -6.54
N PHE A 230 -7.71 -15.56 -5.64
CA PHE A 230 -6.90 -15.65 -4.42
C PHE A 230 -5.41 -15.86 -4.74
N TYR A 231 -5.09 -16.73 -5.69
CA TYR A 231 -3.70 -16.97 -6.12
C TYR A 231 -3.06 -15.72 -6.73
N ILE A 232 -3.83 -14.96 -7.52
CA ILE A 232 -3.36 -13.69 -8.11
C ILE A 232 -3.21 -12.63 -7.01
N TRP A 233 -4.17 -12.55 -6.10
CA TRP A 233 -4.25 -11.52 -5.07
C TRP A 233 -3.18 -11.68 -3.98
N THR A 234 -2.67 -12.88 -3.76
CA THR A 234 -1.48 -13.14 -2.92
C THR A 234 -0.32 -12.20 -3.29
N PHE A 235 -0.07 -11.97 -4.57
CA PHE A 235 0.93 -11.00 -5.04
C PHE A 235 0.32 -9.62 -5.33
N GLY A 236 -0.93 -9.61 -5.82
CA GLY A 236 -1.67 -8.40 -6.17
C GLY A 236 -1.78 -7.41 -5.01
N CYS A 237 -1.91 -7.89 -3.77
CA CYS A 237 -2.05 -7.06 -2.58
C CYS A 237 -0.89 -6.07 -2.33
N PHE A 238 0.31 -6.34 -2.85
CA PHE A 238 1.43 -5.38 -2.82
C PHE A 238 1.83 -4.86 -4.19
N LEU A 239 1.67 -5.65 -5.26
CA LEU A 239 2.01 -5.21 -6.62
C LEU A 239 1.04 -4.17 -7.17
N LEU A 240 -0.27 -4.32 -6.97
CA LEU A 240 -1.27 -3.38 -7.48
C LEU A 240 -1.15 -2.00 -6.82
N PRO A 241 -1.00 -1.87 -5.49
CA PRO A 241 -0.73 -0.58 -4.86
C PRO A 241 0.57 0.06 -5.35
N LEU A 242 1.64 -0.70 -5.54
CA LEU A 242 2.92 -0.18 -6.06
C LEU A 242 2.78 0.31 -7.51
N MET A 243 2.06 -0.43 -8.34
CA MET A 243 1.75 -0.03 -9.72
C MET A 243 0.93 1.26 -9.75
N MET A 244 -0.11 1.35 -8.92
CA MET A 244 -0.93 2.56 -8.78
C MET A 244 -0.09 3.75 -8.28
N LEU A 245 0.81 3.54 -7.31
CA LEU A 245 1.71 4.57 -6.82
C LEU A 245 2.67 5.06 -7.91
N GLN A 246 3.18 4.14 -8.74
CA GLN A 246 4.04 4.51 -9.87
C GLN A 246 3.28 5.30 -10.94
N LEU A 247 2.05 4.92 -11.25
CA LEU A 247 1.16 5.67 -12.13
C LEU A 247 0.85 7.07 -11.55
N PHE A 248 0.64 7.17 -10.24
CA PHE A 248 0.43 8.43 -9.54
C PHE A 248 1.64 9.37 -9.69
N PHE A 249 2.87 8.88 -9.45
CA PHE A 249 4.08 9.68 -9.66
C PHE A 249 4.26 10.12 -11.11
N TYR A 250 3.99 9.22 -12.06
CA TYR A 250 4.04 9.57 -13.48
C TYR A 250 3.04 10.66 -13.85
N ALA A 251 1.81 10.56 -13.33
CA ALA A 251 0.78 11.56 -13.50
C ALA A 251 1.17 12.91 -12.88
N GLU A 252 1.80 12.92 -11.70
CA GLU A 252 2.24 14.13 -10.99
C GLU A 252 3.38 14.87 -11.74
N GLU A 253 4.41 14.14 -12.19
CA GLU A 253 5.64 14.74 -12.74
C GLU A 253 5.52 15.16 -14.21
N LYS A 254 4.96 14.29 -15.07
CA LYS A 254 5.05 14.45 -16.54
C LYS A 254 3.77 14.05 -17.29
N GLY A 255 2.69 13.74 -16.57
CA GLY A 255 1.47 13.20 -17.17
C GLY A 255 0.64 14.21 -17.97
N THR A 256 0.13 13.77 -19.13
CA THR A 256 -0.90 14.50 -19.89
C THR A 256 -2.22 14.55 -19.12
N LYS A 257 -3.18 15.38 -19.59
CA LYS A 257 -4.53 15.44 -19.00
C LYS A 257 -5.19 14.05 -18.93
N ALA A 258 -5.04 13.26 -19.99
CA ALA A 258 -5.58 11.90 -20.06
C ALA A 258 -4.97 10.98 -18.99
N VAL A 259 -3.65 11.04 -18.79
CA VAL A 259 -2.96 10.27 -17.74
C VAL A 259 -3.44 10.67 -16.36
N LYS A 260 -3.60 11.97 -16.08
CA LYS A 260 -4.08 12.45 -14.77
C LYS A 260 -5.50 11.99 -14.48
N TYR A 261 -6.40 12.05 -15.47
CA TYR A 261 -7.76 11.54 -15.29
C TYR A 261 -7.79 10.02 -15.14
N SER A 262 -7.04 9.28 -15.96
CA SER A 262 -6.92 7.83 -15.84
C SER A 262 -6.41 7.41 -14.47
N ALA A 263 -5.33 8.02 -13.98
CA ALA A 263 -4.78 7.77 -12.66
C ALA A 263 -5.77 8.12 -11.54
N SER A 264 -6.49 9.24 -11.67
CA SER A 264 -7.50 9.65 -10.68
C SER A 264 -8.68 8.67 -10.65
N SER A 265 -9.21 8.28 -11.81
CA SER A 265 -10.32 7.32 -11.91
C SER A 265 -9.93 5.94 -11.39
N ALA A 266 -8.74 5.46 -11.74
CA ALA A 266 -8.20 4.20 -11.22
C ALA A 266 -8.06 4.24 -9.69
N LEU A 267 -7.50 5.32 -9.13
CA LEU A 267 -7.35 5.47 -7.69
C LEU A 267 -8.70 5.56 -6.98
N CYS A 268 -9.67 6.30 -7.53
CA CYS A 268 -11.03 6.36 -6.99
C CYS A 268 -11.70 4.98 -7.00
N LEU A 269 -11.60 4.24 -8.11
CA LEU A 269 -12.15 2.89 -8.22
C LEU A 269 -11.54 1.96 -7.17
N LEU A 270 -10.21 1.94 -7.04
CA LEU A 270 -9.53 1.14 -6.02
C LEU A 270 -9.93 1.56 -4.60
N THR A 271 -10.17 2.86 -4.37
CA THR A 271 -10.63 3.35 -3.07
C THR A 271 -12.06 2.90 -2.76
N VAL A 272 -12.95 2.88 -3.76
CA VAL A 272 -14.31 2.34 -3.60
C VAL A 272 -14.28 0.84 -3.30
N LEU A 273 -13.49 0.07 -4.05
CA LEU A 273 -13.29 -1.36 -3.77
C LEU A 273 -12.72 -1.60 -2.36
N MET A 274 -11.75 -0.77 -1.95
CA MET A 274 -11.22 -0.80 -0.58
C MET A 274 -12.31 -0.53 0.47
N MET A 275 -13.20 0.44 0.25
CA MET A 275 -14.34 0.67 1.15
C MET A 275 -15.29 -0.53 1.21
N ILE A 276 -15.64 -1.12 0.06
CA ILE A 276 -16.51 -2.32 0.02
C ILE A 276 -15.86 -3.44 0.84
N GLY A 277 -14.57 -3.67 0.63
CA GLY A 277 -13.81 -4.65 1.38
C GLY A 277 -13.77 -4.38 2.88
N MET A 278 -13.60 -3.12 3.30
CA MET A 278 -13.63 -2.73 4.72
C MET A 278 -15.01 -2.98 5.34
N ILE A 279 -16.08 -2.66 4.62
CA ILE A 279 -17.46 -2.91 5.07
C ILE A 279 -17.70 -4.41 5.22
N GLY A 280 -17.24 -5.25 4.29
CA GLY A 280 -17.38 -6.71 4.39
C GLY A 280 -16.51 -7.37 5.45
N PHE A 281 -15.31 -6.84 5.64
CA PHE A 281 -14.38 -7.37 6.62
C PHE A 281 -14.85 -7.12 8.04
N THR A 282 -15.59 -6.03 8.28
CA THR A 282 -16.02 -5.61 9.62
C THR A 282 -16.90 -6.66 10.33
N PRO A 283 -18.01 -7.17 9.75
CA PRO A 283 -18.79 -8.25 10.36
C PRO A 283 -17.97 -9.51 10.65
N PHE A 284 -17.06 -9.87 9.75
CA PHE A 284 -16.19 -11.01 9.95
C PHE A 284 -15.25 -10.82 11.17
N LEU A 285 -14.65 -9.63 11.30
CA LEU A 285 -13.82 -9.30 12.47
C LEU A 285 -14.62 -9.34 13.78
N LEU A 286 -15.85 -8.85 13.77
CA LEU A 286 -16.74 -8.93 14.94
C LEU A 286 -17.07 -10.39 15.30
N MET A 287 -17.28 -11.25 14.30
CA MET A 287 -17.50 -12.68 14.50
C MET A 287 -16.28 -13.37 15.11
N VAL A 288 -15.06 -13.05 14.64
CA VAL A 288 -13.79 -13.54 15.21
C VAL A 288 -13.61 -13.11 16.67
N MET A 289 -14.01 -11.88 17.00
CA MET A 289 -13.96 -11.36 18.38
C MET A 289 -15.06 -11.93 19.29
N SER A 290 -16.08 -12.56 18.70
CA SER A 290 -17.19 -13.16 19.42
C SER A 290 -16.92 -14.62 19.76
N ASN A 291 -17.72 -15.18 20.67
CA ASN A 291 -17.71 -16.61 20.97
C ASN A 291 -18.54 -17.44 19.97
N GLN A 292 -19.06 -16.84 18.90
CA GLN A 292 -19.91 -17.53 17.92
C GLN A 292 -19.09 -18.35 16.92
N ALA A 293 -19.68 -19.39 16.32
CA ALA A 293 -19.01 -20.13 15.24
C ALA A 293 -18.76 -19.21 14.03
N ILE A 294 -17.62 -19.38 13.35
CA ILE A 294 -17.35 -18.64 12.11
C ILE A 294 -18.10 -19.33 10.97
N THR A 295 -19.01 -18.60 10.34
CA THR A 295 -19.80 -19.06 9.19
C THR A 295 -19.58 -18.11 8.00
N PHE A 296 -19.55 -18.66 6.78
CA PHE A 296 -19.35 -17.92 5.54
C PHE A 296 -20.64 -17.77 4.75
#